data_AF-A0A3A4RJA7-F1
#
_entry.id   AF-A0A3A4RJA7-F1
#
_cell.length_a   1.000
_cell.length_b   1.000
_cell.length_c   1.000
_cell.angle_alpha   90.00
_cell.angle_beta   90.00
_cell.angle_gamma   90.00
#
_symmetry.space_group_name_H-M   'P 1'
#
loop_
_entity.id
_entity.type
_entity.pdbx_description
1 polymer ?
#
loop_
_entity_poly.entity_id
_entity_poly.type
_entity_poly.pdbx_seq_one_letter_code
_entity_poly.pdbx_strand_id
1 'polypeptide(L)'
;MGERQGVLAYAFLANSRVTRNRPEDEHRFQVKYSSDPHATLPIERDASQLLTTIFVGIDPERKIMVGADPVLHDGTKMFISLEFKRSHVETVLDVGWHAWERESSKPESDPVEVLVGVQQKHVLEFITFERHALGLDAGHRQLVAEQLLGNPILNAATIAPHALTSELKMPANEVLDLIQKASRLKMAVRGWVAEHHLEQYLRSVPGVKDCRRLDEEGRPDIELRFKRSGPLLIECKNVLRVTGKGGIPRVDFQRTRASKADPCSRYYQPGDFHVLAACLHAVTENWEYRFIPTMHLPGHLKCAGRIQSNLRVDAGWYKDPADAFTALT
;
A
#
# COMPACT_ATOMS: atom_id res chain seq x y z
N MET A 1 -16.31 6.19 -14.37
CA MET A 1 -15.79 7.58 -14.48
C MET A 1 -14.28 7.46 -14.60
N GLY A 2 -13.67 8.06 -15.63
CA GLY A 2 -12.23 7.92 -15.90
C GLY A 2 -11.38 8.72 -14.91
N GLU A 3 -10.27 8.12 -14.47
CA GLU A 3 -9.20 8.81 -13.73
C GLU A 3 -8.59 9.89 -14.64
N ARG A 4 -8.38 11.10 -14.11
CA ARG A 4 -7.60 12.14 -14.83
C ARG A 4 -6.13 11.83 -14.62
N GLN A 5 -5.47 11.36 -15.68
CA GLN A 5 -4.02 11.14 -15.68
C GLN A 5 -3.33 12.30 -16.39
N GLY A 6 -2.42 12.97 -15.68
CA GLY A 6 -1.48 13.89 -16.30
C GLY A 6 -0.26 13.13 -16.76
N VAL A 7 0.21 13.40 -17.98
CA VAL A 7 1.35 12.71 -18.57
C VAL A 7 2.33 13.74 -19.10
N LEU A 8 3.60 13.58 -18.73
CA LEU A 8 4.71 14.28 -19.35
C LEU A 8 5.43 13.30 -20.29
N ALA A 9 5.27 13.50 -21.59
CA ALA A 9 5.75 12.55 -22.59
C ALA A 9 7.01 13.05 -23.31
N TYR A 10 8.08 12.28 -23.18
CA TYR A 10 9.26 12.35 -24.04
C TYR A 10 9.09 11.32 -25.16
N ALA A 11 8.48 11.74 -26.28
CA ALA A 11 8.07 10.87 -27.36
C ALA A 11 8.96 11.03 -28.61
N PHE A 12 9.33 9.90 -29.20
CA PHE A 12 10.16 9.80 -30.40
C PHE A 12 9.52 8.88 -31.43
N LEU A 13 9.80 9.10 -32.72
CA LEU A 13 9.31 8.20 -33.77
C LEU A 13 10.16 6.92 -33.81
N ALA A 14 9.49 5.77 -33.66
CA ALA A 14 10.07 4.46 -33.87
C ALA A 14 9.85 4.00 -35.33
N ASN A 15 10.82 3.28 -35.89
CA ASN A 15 10.73 2.70 -37.24
C ASN A 15 11.69 1.50 -37.41
N SER A 16 11.57 0.82 -38.55
CA SER A 16 12.38 -0.35 -38.95
C SER A 16 13.02 -0.17 -40.34
N ARG A 17 13.70 0.96 -40.57
CA ARG A 17 14.35 1.21 -41.87
C ARG A 17 15.60 0.35 -42.03
N VAL A 18 15.56 -0.57 -43.00
CA VAL A 18 16.73 -1.35 -43.43
C VAL A 18 17.78 -0.41 -44.01
N THR A 19 19.01 -0.45 -43.47
CA THR A 19 20.16 0.31 -43.97
C THR A 19 21.35 -0.62 -44.11
N ARG A 20 22.28 -0.31 -45.01
CA ARG A 20 23.36 -1.22 -45.47
C ARG A 20 24.24 -1.83 -44.35
N ASN A 21 24.27 -1.23 -43.15
CA ASN A 21 25.11 -1.62 -42.03
C ASN A 21 24.32 -1.94 -40.74
N ARG A 22 23.03 -2.27 -40.84
CA ARG A 22 22.19 -2.60 -39.68
C ARG A 22 21.54 -3.97 -39.85
N PRO A 23 21.29 -4.69 -38.74
CA PRO A 23 20.51 -5.92 -38.76
C PRO A 23 19.13 -5.68 -39.39
N GLU A 24 18.66 -6.62 -40.22
CA GLU A 24 17.36 -6.51 -40.88
C GLU A 24 16.18 -6.62 -39.89
N ASP A 25 16.42 -7.19 -38.71
CA ASP A 25 15.47 -7.37 -37.63
C ASP A 25 15.47 -6.23 -36.61
N GLU A 26 16.21 -5.14 -36.86
CA GLU A 26 16.31 -4.00 -35.96
C GLU A 26 15.13 -3.03 -36.13
N HIS A 27 14.47 -2.75 -35.01
CA HIS A 27 13.62 -1.58 -34.82
C HIS A 27 14.33 -0.62 -33.87
N ARG A 28 14.01 0.67 -33.98
CA ARG A 28 14.56 1.69 -33.08
C ARG A 28 13.74 2.94 -33.03
N PHE A 29 13.99 3.75 -32.01
CA PHE A 29 13.71 5.19 -32.04
C PHE A 29 14.96 5.97 -31.69
N GLN A 30 15.08 7.17 -32.26
CA GLN A 30 16.21 8.07 -32.02
C GLN A 30 15.80 9.17 -31.05
N VAL A 31 16.56 9.30 -29.96
CA VAL A 31 16.41 10.38 -28.98
C VAL A 31 17.08 11.60 -29.57
N LYS A 32 16.30 12.57 -30.04
CA LYS A 32 16.84 13.79 -30.66
C LYS A 32 15.87 14.97 -30.55
N TYR A 33 16.21 15.95 -29.71
CA TYR A 33 15.54 17.26 -29.63
C TYR A 33 16.43 18.43 -30.05
N SER A 34 17.73 18.21 -30.25
CA SER A 34 18.70 19.25 -30.62
C SER A 34 19.55 18.82 -31.81
N SER A 35 20.16 19.79 -32.50
CA SER A 35 21.22 19.57 -33.48
C SER A 35 22.62 19.48 -32.84
N ASP A 36 22.75 19.82 -31.56
CA ASP A 36 24.03 19.79 -30.83
C ASP A 36 24.37 18.38 -30.32
N PRO A 37 25.45 17.74 -30.81
CA PRO A 37 25.84 16.38 -30.44
C PRO A 37 26.25 16.22 -28.97
N HIS A 38 26.50 17.33 -28.26
CA HIS A 38 26.86 17.33 -26.84
C HIS A 38 25.68 17.63 -25.91
N ALA A 39 24.52 17.98 -26.47
CA ALA A 39 23.34 18.25 -25.67
C ALA A 39 22.86 17.00 -24.92
N THR A 40 22.58 17.18 -23.63
CA THR A 40 21.94 16.17 -22.77
C THR A 40 20.47 16.50 -22.60
N LEU A 41 19.65 15.47 -22.45
CA LEU A 41 18.22 15.59 -22.22
C LEU A 41 17.92 15.46 -20.73
N PRO A 42 17.62 16.56 -20.02
CA PRO A 42 17.06 16.47 -18.69
C PRO A 42 15.65 15.91 -18.78
N ILE A 43 15.39 14.85 -18.00
CA ILE A 43 14.07 14.25 -17.89
C ILE A 43 13.41 14.77 -16.61
N GLU A 44 12.43 15.63 -16.78
CA GLU A 44 11.66 16.20 -15.68
C GLU A 44 10.78 15.12 -15.04
N ARG A 45 10.76 15.13 -13.71
CA ARG A 45 9.96 14.21 -12.90
C ARG A 45 9.16 15.01 -11.90
N ASP A 46 7.87 14.75 -11.86
CA ASP A 46 6.99 15.41 -10.91
C ASP A 46 7.12 14.77 -9.52
N ALA A 47 7.73 15.50 -8.59
CA ALA A 47 7.88 15.08 -7.20
C ALA A 47 6.52 14.87 -6.48
N SER A 48 5.43 15.48 -6.99
CA SER A 48 4.08 15.30 -6.45
C SER A 48 3.34 14.09 -7.03
N GLN A 49 3.91 13.42 -8.05
CA GLN A 49 3.31 12.28 -8.77
C GLN A 49 1.92 12.55 -9.37
N LEU A 50 1.57 13.83 -9.60
CA LEU A 50 0.40 14.24 -10.36
C LEU A 50 0.58 14.01 -11.86
N LEU A 51 1.83 14.09 -12.34
CA LEU A 51 2.22 13.76 -13.71
C LEU A 51 3.04 12.47 -13.73
N THR A 52 2.67 11.55 -14.62
CA THR A 52 3.53 10.41 -14.97
C THR A 52 4.46 10.80 -16.11
N THR A 53 5.76 10.77 -15.86
CA THR A 53 6.76 10.96 -16.92
C THR A 53 6.94 9.66 -17.69
N ILE A 54 6.81 9.71 -19.02
CA ILE A 54 7.04 8.57 -19.90
C ILE A 54 8.12 8.89 -20.94
N PHE A 55 8.97 7.93 -21.25
CA PHE A 55 10.02 8.04 -22.26
C PHE A 55 9.85 6.95 -23.31
N VAL A 56 9.37 7.32 -24.50
CA VAL A 56 8.75 6.36 -25.43
C VAL A 56 9.14 6.55 -26.89
N GLY A 57 9.33 5.44 -27.59
CA GLY A 57 9.29 5.35 -29.05
C GLY A 57 7.90 4.95 -29.53
N ILE A 58 7.35 5.66 -30.51
CA ILE A 58 6.01 5.41 -31.07
C ILE A 58 6.16 5.02 -32.54
N ASP A 59 5.64 3.84 -32.90
CA ASP A 59 5.49 3.41 -34.29
C ASP A 59 4.00 3.59 -34.70
N PRO A 60 3.65 4.69 -35.39
CA PRO A 60 2.27 4.97 -35.76
C PRO A 60 1.74 4.03 -36.83
N GLU A 61 2.60 3.44 -37.68
CA GLU A 61 2.18 2.51 -38.73
C GLU A 61 1.70 1.19 -38.11
N ARG A 62 2.47 0.68 -37.14
CA ARG A 62 2.15 -0.57 -36.42
C ARG A 62 1.24 -0.35 -35.22
N LYS A 63 0.96 0.90 -34.86
CA LYS A 63 0.14 1.29 -33.70
C LYS A 63 0.68 0.71 -32.38
N ILE A 64 1.99 0.77 -32.21
CA ILE A 64 2.67 0.33 -30.98
C ILE A 64 3.49 1.46 -30.36
N MET A 65 3.76 1.32 -29.07
CA MET A 65 4.61 2.20 -28.28
C MET A 65 5.59 1.33 -27.48
N VAL A 66 6.84 1.75 -27.40
CA VAL A 66 7.90 1.10 -26.60
C VAL A 66 8.45 2.10 -25.60
N GLY A 67 8.29 1.81 -24.32
CA GLY A 67 8.79 2.63 -23.22
C GLY A 67 10.12 2.14 -22.67
N ALA A 68 10.98 3.10 -22.35
CA ALA A 68 12.20 2.91 -21.59
C ALA A 68 12.10 3.63 -20.24
N ASP A 69 12.93 3.25 -19.28
CA ASP A 69 12.86 3.83 -17.93
C ASP A 69 13.29 5.31 -17.94
N PRO A 70 12.40 6.25 -17.60
CA PRO A 70 12.74 7.67 -17.59
C PRO A 70 13.83 8.04 -16.57
N VAL A 71 14.02 7.26 -15.50
CA VAL A 71 15.08 7.47 -14.51
C VAL A 71 16.44 7.13 -15.10
N LEU A 72 16.55 6.04 -15.86
CA LEU A 72 17.81 5.64 -16.49
C LEU A 72 18.21 6.61 -17.61
N HIS A 73 17.25 7.20 -18.31
CA HIS A 73 17.49 8.13 -19.42
C HIS A 73 17.63 9.59 -19.01
N ASP A 74 17.50 9.93 -17.72
CA ASP A 74 17.78 11.28 -17.24
C ASP A 74 19.25 11.65 -17.50
N GLY A 75 19.44 12.79 -18.15
CA GLY A 75 20.75 13.29 -18.58
C GLY A 75 21.37 12.53 -19.75
N THR A 76 20.63 11.68 -20.47
CA THR A 76 21.18 10.98 -21.64
C THR A 76 21.46 11.94 -22.81
N LYS A 77 22.38 11.58 -23.71
CA LYS A 77 22.71 12.42 -24.87
C LYS A 77 21.55 12.47 -25.87
N MET A 78 21.27 13.64 -26.45
CA MET A 78 20.22 13.85 -27.46
C MET A 78 20.55 13.27 -28.85
N PHE A 79 21.42 12.27 -28.93
CA PHE A 79 21.85 11.62 -30.17
C PHE A 79 22.04 10.10 -30.01
N ILE A 80 21.33 9.48 -29.06
CA ILE A 80 21.34 8.03 -28.91
C ILE A 80 20.20 7.38 -29.70
N SER A 81 20.36 6.10 -30.02
CA SER A 81 19.29 5.24 -30.52
C SER A 81 18.99 4.20 -29.45
N LEU A 82 17.71 3.87 -29.29
CA LEU A 82 17.28 2.71 -28.54
C LEU A 82 16.81 1.67 -29.54
N GLU A 83 17.57 0.59 -29.66
CA GLU A 83 17.30 -0.54 -30.54
C GLU A 83 16.53 -1.65 -29.82
N PHE A 84 15.66 -2.32 -30.57
CA PHE A 84 14.94 -3.51 -30.14
C PHE A 84 14.66 -4.42 -31.33
N LYS A 85 14.49 -5.71 -31.08
CA LYS A 85 14.30 -6.73 -32.12
C LYS A 85 12.87 -6.81 -32.63
N ARG A 86 12.73 -7.21 -33.90
CA ARG A 86 11.45 -7.51 -34.56
C ARG A 86 10.63 -8.53 -33.77
N SER A 87 11.25 -9.52 -33.16
CA SER A 87 10.57 -10.52 -32.32
C SER A 87 9.77 -9.86 -31.18
N HIS A 88 10.29 -8.82 -30.54
CA HIS A 88 9.54 -8.10 -29.50
C HIS A 88 8.34 -7.37 -30.07
N VAL A 89 8.49 -6.77 -31.25
CA VAL A 89 7.38 -6.12 -31.97
C VAL A 89 6.29 -7.12 -32.33
N GLU A 90 6.67 -8.28 -32.83
CA GLU A 90 5.75 -9.38 -33.16
C GLU A 90 5.00 -9.85 -31.90
N THR A 91 5.68 -10.03 -30.77
CA THR A 91 5.03 -10.38 -29.50
C THR A 91 4.04 -9.30 -29.04
N VAL A 92 4.40 -8.01 -29.11
CA VAL A 92 3.48 -6.91 -28.78
C VAL A 92 2.26 -6.91 -29.69
N LEU A 93 2.44 -7.22 -30.98
CA LEU A 93 1.33 -7.28 -31.93
C LEU A 93 0.40 -8.47 -31.69
N ASP A 94 0.95 -9.61 -31.28
CA ASP A 94 0.20 -10.84 -31.01
C ASP A 94 -0.52 -10.77 -29.65
N VAL A 95 0.21 -10.47 -28.57
CA VAL A 95 -0.26 -10.52 -27.19
C VAL A 95 -0.90 -9.20 -26.74
N GLY A 96 -0.53 -8.08 -27.37
CA GLY A 96 -0.95 -6.74 -27.00
C GLY A 96 0.08 -5.96 -26.17
N TRP A 97 1.02 -6.66 -25.54
CA TRP A 97 2.11 -6.10 -24.73
C TRP A 97 3.30 -7.06 -24.68
N HIS A 98 4.46 -6.56 -24.27
CA HIS A 98 5.64 -7.37 -23.97
C HIS A 98 6.64 -6.57 -23.13
N ALA A 99 7.27 -7.19 -22.13
CA ALA A 99 8.41 -6.63 -21.41
C ALA A 99 9.66 -7.47 -21.68
N TRP A 100 10.82 -6.83 -21.83
CA TRP A 100 12.08 -7.53 -22.08
C TRP A 100 13.29 -6.74 -21.57
N GLU A 101 14.35 -7.48 -21.25
CA GLU A 101 15.63 -6.94 -20.83
C GLU A 101 16.53 -6.60 -22.02
N ARG A 102 17.40 -5.61 -21.83
CA ARG A 102 18.52 -5.30 -22.72
C ARG A 102 19.72 -4.85 -21.92
N GLU A 103 20.89 -4.89 -22.56
CA GLU A 103 22.09 -4.26 -22.01
C GLU A 103 21.89 -2.73 -21.95
N SER A 104 22.20 -2.19 -20.77
CA SER A 104 22.09 -0.76 -20.51
C SER A 104 23.23 0.03 -21.12
N SER A 105 22.94 1.28 -21.49
CA SER A 105 23.96 2.25 -21.91
C SER A 105 24.83 2.78 -20.75
N LYS A 106 24.47 2.47 -19.49
CA LYS A 106 25.19 2.85 -18.25
C LYS A 106 25.57 1.61 -17.42
N PRO A 107 26.50 0.75 -17.91
CA PRO A 107 26.75 -0.57 -17.32
C PRO A 107 27.36 -0.56 -15.91
N GLU A 108 27.96 0.56 -15.47
CA GLU A 108 28.56 0.69 -14.13
C GLU A 108 27.53 0.86 -13.00
N SER A 109 26.36 1.46 -13.28
CA SER A 109 25.31 1.65 -12.26
C SER A 109 24.21 0.60 -12.38
N ASP A 110 23.76 0.33 -13.61
CA ASP A 110 22.62 -0.53 -13.91
C ASP A 110 22.93 -1.30 -15.19
N PRO A 111 23.44 -2.55 -15.12
CA PRO A 111 23.88 -3.29 -16.31
C PRO A 111 22.73 -3.70 -17.23
N VAL A 112 21.51 -3.75 -16.69
CA VAL A 112 20.31 -4.22 -17.39
C VAL A 112 19.24 -3.14 -17.35
N GLU A 113 18.62 -2.91 -18.51
CA GLU A 113 17.46 -2.04 -18.68
C GLU A 113 16.26 -2.88 -19.13
N VAL A 114 15.06 -2.55 -18.63
CA VAL A 114 13.81 -3.19 -19.07
C VAL A 114 13.00 -2.23 -19.93
N LEU A 115 12.73 -2.67 -21.16
CA LEU A 115 11.81 -2.01 -22.08
C LEU A 115 10.43 -2.67 -22.02
N VAL A 116 9.39 -1.87 -22.22
CA VAL A 116 8.00 -2.35 -22.24
C VAL A 116 7.29 -1.84 -23.50
N GLY A 117 6.86 -2.77 -24.34
CA GLY A 117 6.08 -2.51 -25.54
C GLY A 117 4.59 -2.74 -25.31
N VAL A 118 3.75 -1.87 -25.85
CA VAL A 118 2.28 -1.98 -25.81
C VAL A 118 1.64 -1.58 -27.13
N GLN A 119 0.48 -2.17 -27.45
CA GLN A 119 -0.38 -1.68 -28.51
C GLN A 119 -1.06 -0.36 -28.11
N GLN A 120 -1.52 0.40 -29.11
CA GLN A 120 -2.26 1.66 -28.92
C GLN A 120 -3.42 1.53 -27.93
N LYS A 121 -4.11 0.39 -27.90
CA LYS A 121 -5.24 0.14 -27.00
C LYS A 121 -4.85 0.03 -25.51
N HIS A 122 -3.56 -0.18 -25.21
CA HIS A 122 -3.01 -0.41 -23.87
C HIS A 122 -2.14 0.76 -23.35
N VAL A 123 -2.21 1.92 -23.99
CA VAL A 123 -1.39 3.09 -23.62
C VAL A 123 -1.71 3.60 -22.21
N LEU A 124 -2.97 3.51 -21.76
CA LEU A 124 -3.37 3.96 -20.42
C LEU A 124 -2.87 3.00 -19.32
N GLU A 125 -2.89 1.70 -19.61
CA GLU A 125 -2.33 0.66 -18.73
C GLU A 125 -0.82 0.82 -18.63
N PHE A 126 -0.15 1.16 -19.74
CA PHE A 126 1.27 1.50 -19.74
C PHE A 126 1.57 2.74 -18.87
N ILE A 127 0.79 3.82 -18.98
CA ILE A 127 0.97 5.01 -18.13
C ILE A 127 0.80 4.64 -16.65
N THR A 128 -0.19 3.80 -16.34
CA THR A 128 -0.41 3.31 -14.98
C THR A 128 0.78 2.48 -14.50
N PHE A 129 1.31 1.59 -15.35
CA PHE A 129 2.54 0.85 -15.09
C PHE A 129 3.72 1.77 -14.78
N GLU A 130 4.00 2.79 -15.60
CA GLU A 130 5.13 3.71 -15.39
C GLU A 130 5.04 4.45 -14.06
N ARG A 131 3.83 4.83 -13.65
CA ARG A 131 3.59 5.43 -12.33
C ARG A 131 3.98 4.49 -11.19
N HIS A 132 3.67 3.19 -11.31
CA HIS A 132 4.01 2.20 -10.29
C HIS A 132 5.48 1.76 -10.33
N ALA A 133 6.11 1.81 -11.51
CA ALA A 133 7.49 1.40 -11.70
C ALA A 133 8.53 2.48 -11.31
N LEU A 134 8.08 3.69 -10.97
CA LEU A 134 8.97 4.82 -10.69
C LEU A 134 9.98 4.51 -9.59
N GLY A 135 11.27 4.51 -9.94
CA GLY A 135 12.38 4.31 -9.01
C GLY A 135 12.62 2.86 -8.59
N LEU A 136 11.96 1.89 -9.25
CA LEU A 136 12.26 0.47 -9.07
C LEU A 136 13.51 0.06 -9.87
N ASP A 137 14.19 -0.98 -9.43
CA ASP A 137 15.21 -1.64 -10.26
C ASP A 137 14.58 -2.43 -11.42
N ALA A 138 15.42 -2.84 -12.37
CA ALA A 138 15.02 -3.55 -13.58
C ALA A 138 14.14 -4.79 -13.30
N GLY A 139 14.51 -5.62 -12.32
CA GLY A 139 13.78 -6.84 -12.00
C GLY A 139 12.37 -6.55 -11.47
N HIS A 140 12.26 -5.60 -10.53
CA HIS A 140 10.98 -5.19 -10.00
C HIS A 140 10.12 -4.45 -11.03
N ARG A 141 10.72 -3.65 -11.91
CA ARG A 141 10.03 -3.00 -13.05
C ARG A 141 9.41 -4.04 -13.98
N GLN A 142 10.15 -5.08 -14.35
CA GLN A 142 9.63 -6.16 -15.19
C GLN A 142 8.50 -6.92 -14.51
N LEU A 143 8.64 -7.26 -13.22
CA LEU A 143 7.60 -7.93 -12.45
C LEU A 143 6.28 -7.13 -12.45
N VAL A 144 6.36 -5.81 -12.24
CA VAL A 144 5.18 -4.93 -12.25
C VAL A 144 4.55 -4.86 -13.66
N ALA A 145 5.35 -4.82 -14.72
CA ALA A 145 4.85 -4.88 -16.09
C ALA A 145 4.09 -6.18 -16.36
N GLU A 146 4.65 -7.33 -15.96
CA GLU A 146 4.01 -8.65 -16.12
C GLU A 146 2.72 -8.79 -15.29
N GLN A 147 2.69 -8.21 -14.09
CA GLN A 147 1.49 -8.22 -13.24
C GLN A 147 0.37 -7.34 -13.79
N LEU A 148 0.68 -6.12 -14.23
CA LEU A 148 -0.33 -5.17 -14.69
C LEU A 148 -0.77 -5.44 -16.13
N LEU A 149 0.16 -5.74 -17.03
CA LEU A 149 -0.15 -5.94 -18.44
C LEU A 149 -0.47 -7.41 -18.76
N GLY A 150 0.13 -8.36 -18.01
CA GLY A 150 0.00 -9.80 -18.25
C GLY A 150 -1.12 -10.51 -17.49
N ASN A 151 -1.71 -9.90 -16.45
CA ASN A 151 -2.78 -10.54 -15.68
C ASN A 151 -4.14 -9.82 -15.85
N PRO A 152 -5.06 -10.36 -16.66
CA PRO A 152 -6.37 -9.73 -16.90
C PRO A 152 -7.24 -9.61 -15.64
N ILE A 153 -6.98 -10.38 -14.57
CA ILE A 153 -7.72 -10.32 -13.30
C ILE A 153 -7.27 -9.10 -12.48
N LEU A 154 -5.98 -8.73 -12.53
CA LEU A 154 -5.47 -7.53 -11.87
C LEU A 154 -5.89 -6.25 -12.59
N ASN A 155 -6.02 -6.28 -13.93
CA ASN A 155 -6.55 -5.17 -14.73
C ASN A 155 -7.97 -4.74 -14.36
N ALA A 156 -8.81 -5.65 -13.85
CA ALA A 156 -10.15 -5.31 -13.37
C ALA A 156 -10.14 -4.64 -11.99
N ALA A 157 -9.11 -4.89 -11.17
CA ALA A 157 -8.98 -4.34 -9.82
C ALA A 157 -8.31 -2.95 -9.78
N THR A 158 -7.51 -2.60 -10.80
CA THR A 158 -6.82 -1.30 -10.92
C THR A 158 -7.63 -0.22 -11.65
N ILE A 159 -8.65 -0.57 -12.42
CA ILE A 159 -9.41 0.40 -13.26
C ILE A 159 -10.74 0.83 -12.61
N ALA A 160 -11.28 0.07 -11.65
CA ALA A 160 -12.43 0.52 -10.89
C ALA A 160 -11.96 1.48 -9.79
N PRO A 161 -12.32 2.79 -9.83
CA PRO A 161 -12.06 3.67 -8.70
C PRO A 161 -12.69 3.04 -7.46
N HIS A 162 -11.86 2.76 -6.44
CA HIS A 162 -12.30 2.19 -5.17
C HIS A 162 -13.58 2.91 -4.74
N ALA A 163 -14.63 2.19 -4.35
CA ALA A 163 -15.97 2.76 -4.16
C ALA A 163 -15.94 4.04 -3.31
N LEU A 164 -15.11 4.04 -2.26
CA LEU A 164 -14.86 5.20 -1.39
C LEU A 164 -14.27 6.42 -2.13
N THR A 165 -13.33 6.23 -3.05
CA THR A 165 -12.75 7.33 -3.87
C THR A 165 -13.78 7.93 -4.81
N SER A 166 -14.67 7.09 -5.38
CA SER A 166 -15.79 7.56 -6.21
C SER A 166 -16.82 8.35 -5.39
N GLU A 167 -17.17 7.84 -4.21
CA GLU A 167 -18.09 8.47 -3.27
C GLU A 167 -17.58 9.82 -2.78
N LEU A 168 -16.32 9.86 -2.34
CA LEU A 168 -15.66 11.07 -1.83
C LEU A 168 -15.24 12.04 -2.94
N LYS A 169 -15.29 11.61 -4.22
CA LYS A 169 -14.80 12.36 -5.38
C LYS A 169 -13.35 12.85 -5.18
N MET A 170 -12.53 11.99 -4.59
CA MET A 170 -11.16 12.29 -4.18
C MET A 170 -10.27 11.10 -4.51
N PRO A 171 -9.10 11.30 -5.16
CA PRO A 171 -8.18 10.22 -5.47
C PRO A 171 -7.58 9.62 -4.19
N ALA A 172 -7.17 8.35 -4.26
CA ALA A 172 -6.76 7.59 -3.08
C ALA A 172 -5.61 8.25 -2.30
N ASN A 173 -4.61 8.80 -2.99
CA ASN A 173 -3.50 9.52 -2.37
C ASN A 173 -3.95 10.76 -1.61
N GLU A 174 -4.87 11.55 -2.16
CA GLU A 174 -5.41 12.73 -1.49
C GLU A 174 -6.25 12.36 -0.25
N VAL A 175 -6.99 11.24 -0.30
CA VAL A 175 -7.68 10.69 0.87
C VAL A 175 -6.67 10.33 1.96
N LEU A 176 -5.58 9.65 1.61
CA LEU A 176 -4.53 9.26 2.56
C LEU A 176 -3.80 10.48 3.16
N ASP A 177 -3.51 11.49 2.34
CA ASP A 177 -2.92 12.75 2.80
C ASP A 177 -3.87 13.50 3.74
N LEU A 178 -5.18 13.51 3.45
CA LEU A 178 -6.19 14.09 4.31
C LEU A 178 -6.23 13.37 5.67
N ILE A 179 -6.21 12.03 5.66
CA ILE A 179 -6.10 11.22 6.89
C ILE A 179 -4.82 11.57 7.65
N GLN A 180 -3.69 11.72 6.96
CA GLN A 180 -2.41 12.04 7.59
C GLN A 180 -2.42 13.39 8.30
N LYS A 181 -3.05 14.41 7.69
CA LYS A 181 -3.15 15.79 8.19
C LYS A 181 -4.21 15.95 9.28
N ALA A 182 -5.31 15.21 9.20
CA ALA A 182 -6.43 15.30 10.15
C ALA A 182 -6.23 14.38 11.36
N SER A 183 -5.76 14.92 12.49
CA SER A 183 -5.39 14.15 13.69
C SER A 183 -6.49 13.19 14.20
N ARG A 184 -7.75 13.63 14.25
CA ARG A 184 -8.88 12.80 14.69
C ARG A 184 -9.15 11.64 13.73
N LEU A 185 -9.08 11.89 12.43
CA LEU A 185 -9.28 10.87 11.41
C LEU A 185 -8.13 9.86 11.41
N LYS A 186 -6.90 10.34 11.53
CA LYS A 186 -5.71 9.50 11.72
C LYS A 186 -5.84 8.58 12.93
N MET A 187 -6.34 9.10 14.05
CA MET A 187 -6.57 8.30 15.27
C MET A 187 -7.66 7.24 15.05
N ALA A 188 -8.76 7.58 14.37
CA ALA A 188 -9.82 6.63 14.04
C ALA A 188 -9.30 5.50 13.15
N VAL A 189 -8.58 5.85 12.06
CA VAL A 189 -7.97 4.86 11.15
C VAL A 189 -6.98 3.97 11.89
N ARG A 190 -6.14 4.52 12.78
CA ARG A 190 -5.23 3.72 13.62
C ARG A 190 -5.96 2.74 14.54
N GLY A 191 -7.13 3.10 15.07
CA GLY A 191 -7.98 2.18 15.84
C GLY A 191 -8.42 1.00 14.99
N TRP A 192 -9.05 1.30 13.86
CA TRP A 192 -9.53 0.30 12.89
C TRP A 192 -8.44 -0.63 12.36
N VAL A 193 -7.27 -0.08 12.05
CA VAL A 193 -6.12 -0.89 11.58
C VAL A 193 -5.62 -1.80 12.70
N ALA A 194 -5.58 -1.33 13.95
CA ALA A 194 -5.19 -2.17 15.09
C ALA A 194 -6.18 -3.32 15.32
N GLU A 195 -7.49 -3.09 15.19
CA GLU A 195 -8.51 -4.14 15.25
C GLU A 195 -8.40 -5.15 14.10
N HIS A 196 -8.13 -4.67 12.88
CA HIS A 196 -7.95 -5.53 11.71
C HIS A 196 -6.76 -6.48 11.89
N HIS A 197 -5.60 -5.96 12.30
CA HIS A 197 -4.43 -6.80 12.57
C HIS A 197 -4.66 -7.74 13.75
N LEU A 198 -5.42 -7.32 14.78
CA LEU A 198 -5.77 -8.17 15.91
C LEU A 198 -6.63 -9.35 15.46
N GLU A 199 -7.66 -9.12 14.64
CA GLU A 199 -8.52 -10.19 14.12
C GLU A 199 -7.70 -11.22 13.32
N GLN A 200 -6.81 -10.76 12.44
CA GLN A 200 -5.92 -11.66 11.67
C GLN A 200 -5.00 -12.46 12.59
N TYR A 201 -4.42 -11.80 13.59
CA TYR A 201 -3.58 -12.46 14.58
C TYR A 201 -4.37 -13.52 15.36
N LEU A 202 -5.55 -13.19 15.90
CA LEU A 202 -6.38 -14.10 16.69
C LEU A 202 -6.87 -15.31 15.88
N ARG A 203 -7.18 -15.13 14.59
CA ARG A 203 -7.52 -16.23 13.68
C ARG A 203 -6.40 -17.25 13.51
N SER A 204 -5.14 -16.82 13.66
CA SER A 204 -3.98 -17.71 13.60
C SER A 204 -3.72 -18.48 14.89
N VAL A 205 -4.37 -18.11 16.00
CA VAL A 205 -4.14 -18.72 17.33
C VAL A 205 -4.78 -20.12 17.40
N PRO A 206 -4.00 -21.18 17.70
CA PRO A 206 -4.55 -22.52 17.84
C PRO A 206 -5.70 -22.61 18.86
N GLY A 207 -6.83 -23.16 18.44
CA GLY A 207 -8.02 -23.32 19.27
C GLY A 207 -9.02 -22.17 19.18
N VAL A 208 -8.69 -21.06 18.53
CA VAL A 208 -9.66 -20.02 18.18
C VAL A 208 -10.56 -20.49 17.03
N LYS A 209 -11.86 -20.22 17.14
CA LYS A 209 -12.89 -20.46 16.14
C LYS A 209 -13.83 -19.26 16.05
N ASP A 210 -14.56 -19.13 14.95
CA ASP A 210 -15.61 -18.12 14.74
C ASP A 210 -15.16 -16.67 15.04
N CYS A 211 -13.88 -16.35 14.80
CA CYS A 211 -13.32 -15.02 15.09
C CYS A 211 -13.78 -13.98 14.05
N ARG A 212 -14.51 -12.98 14.51
CA ARG A 212 -15.08 -11.90 13.69
C ARG A 212 -15.07 -10.57 14.42
N ARG A 213 -14.92 -9.48 13.66
CA ARG A 213 -15.17 -8.12 14.17
C ARG A 213 -16.66 -7.86 14.36
N LEU A 214 -16.99 -7.04 15.36
CA LEU A 214 -18.34 -6.51 15.58
C LEU A 214 -18.33 -5.02 15.21
N ASP A 215 -19.22 -4.58 14.33
CA ASP A 215 -19.29 -3.19 13.82
C ASP A 215 -20.52 -2.44 14.35
N GLU A 216 -21.00 -2.85 15.54
CA GLU A 216 -22.19 -2.30 16.17
C GLU A 216 -21.80 -1.30 17.27
N GLU A 217 -22.43 -0.12 17.28
CA GLU A 217 -22.13 0.92 18.26
C GLU A 217 -22.32 0.40 19.70
N GLY A 218 -21.28 0.56 20.52
CA GLY A 218 -21.31 0.17 21.93
C GLY A 218 -21.05 -1.31 22.21
N ARG A 219 -20.76 -2.11 21.17
CA ARG A 219 -20.28 -3.48 21.34
C ARG A 219 -18.75 -3.56 21.37
N PRO A 220 -18.18 -4.62 21.96
CA PRO A 220 -16.74 -4.88 21.91
C PRO A 220 -16.26 -5.16 20.49
N ASP A 221 -15.00 -4.89 20.19
CA ASP A 221 -14.50 -4.88 18.81
C ASP A 221 -14.49 -6.28 18.13
N ILE A 222 -14.26 -7.36 18.87
CA ILE A 222 -14.13 -8.73 18.33
C ILE A 222 -14.93 -9.74 19.17
N GLU A 223 -15.57 -10.68 18.49
CA GLU A 223 -16.13 -11.90 19.08
C GLU A 223 -15.41 -13.14 18.52
N LEU A 224 -15.11 -14.11 19.38
CA LEU A 224 -14.57 -15.41 18.98
C LEU A 224 -14.99 -16.52 19.93
N ARG A 225 -14.71 -17.77 19.58
CA ARG A 225 -14.78 -18.92 20.49
C ARG A 225 -13.39 -19.49 20.69
N PHE A 226 -13.09 -19.96 21.90
CA PHE A 226 -11.82 -20.61 22.20
C PHE A 226 -12.04 -22.01 22.76
N LYS A 227 -11.49 -23.03 22.09
CA LYS A 227 -11.69 -24.45 22.44
C LYS A 227 -13.18 -24.78 22.58
N ARG A 228 -13.62 -25.23 23.77
CA ARG A 228 -15.02 -25.58 24.08
C ARG A 228 -15.74 -24.50 24.89
N SER A 229 -15.18 -23.28 24.99
CA SER A 229 -15.80 -22.18 25.72
C SER A 229 -17.00 -21.60 24.98
N GLY A 230 -17.81 -20.83 25.70
CA GLY A 230 -18.77 -19.91 25.11
C GLY A 230 -18.10 -18.79 24.29
N PRO A 231 -18.90 -17.91 23.67
CA PRO A 231 -18.38 -16.74 22.95
C PRO A 231 -17.60 -15.84 23.90
N LEU A 232 -16.41 -15.44 23.47
CA LEU A 232 -15.53 -14.47 24.10
C LEU A 232 -15.64 -13.15 23.34
N LEU A 233 -15.58 -12.06 24.10
CA LEU A 233 -15.68 -10.70 23.61
C LEU A 233 -14.39 -9.98 23.96
N ILE A 234 -13.80 -9.33 22.98
CA ILE A 234 -12.47 -8.72 23.07
C ILE A 234 -12.58 -7.26 22.66
N GLU A 235 -12.08 -6.38 23.52
CA GLU A 235 -11.90 -4.97 23.22
C GLU A 235 -10.44 -4.71 22.81
N CYS A 236 -10.21 -3.96 21.74
CA CYS A 236 -8.91 -3.53 21.26
C CYS A 236 -8.68 -2.05 21.59
N LYS A 237 -7.51 -1.74 22.16
CA LYS A 237 -7.08 -0.35 22.37
C LYS A 237 -5.63 -0.16 22.01
N ASN A 238 -5.34 0.97 21.36
CA ASN A 238 -3.98 1.42 21.14
C ASN A 238 -3.37 1.95 22.44
N VAL A 239 -2.12 1.59 22.72
CA VAL A 239 -1.36 2.25 23.78
C VAL A 239 -1.03 3.71 23.39
N LEU A 240 -0.82 4.55 24.40
CA LEU A 240 -0.31 5.89 24.26
C LEU A 240 1.13 5.86 23.75
N ARG A 241 1.48 6.81 22.86
CA ARG A 241 2.85 6.98 22.32
C ARG A 241 3.88 7.23 23.42
N VAL A 242 3.52 8.02 24.44
CA VAL A 242 4.41 8.37 25.55
C VAL A 242 4.24 7.38 26.70
N THR A 243 5.29 6.57 26.91
CA THR A 243 5.36 5.59 27.99
C THR A 243 5.42 6.26 29.37
N GLY A 244 4.99 5.53 30.40
CA GLY A 244 5.15 5.95 31.79
C GLY A 244 6.57 5.75 32.31
N LYS A 245 6.74 5.89 33.64
CA LYS A 245 8.00 5.62 34.34
C LYS A 245 8.51 4.21 34.02
N GLY A 246 9.79 4.11 33.67
CA GLY A 246 10.44 2.84 33.33
C GLY A 246 10.08 2.29 31.95
N GLY A 247 9.58 3.15 31.03
CA GLY A 247 9.27 2.73 29.66
C GLY A 247 7.98 1.92 29.51
N ILE A 248 7.16 1.86 30.57
CA ILE A 248 5.96 1.01 30.58
C ILE A 248 4.86 1.64 29.71
N PRO A 249 4.34 0.92 28.69
CA PRO A 249 3.23 1.41 27.87
C PRO A 249 1.97 1.62 28.71
N ARG A 250 1.11 2.54 28.24
CA ARG A 250 -0.13 2.91 28.94
C ARG A 250 -1.31 2.92 27.98
N VAL A 251 -2.49 2.60 28.47
CA VAL A 251 -3.74 2.66 27.69
C VAL A 251 -4.65 3.71 28.33
N ASP A 252 -5.18 4.64 27.52
CA ASP A 252 -6.34 5.46 27.92
C ASP A 252 -7.61 4.64 27.64
N PHE A 253 -8.14 4.06 28.71
CA PHE A 253 -9.16 3.04 28.71
C PHE A 253 -10.51 3.60 29.20
N GLN A 254 -11.12 4.44 28.36
CA GLN A 254 -12.41 5.05 28.63
C GLN A 254 -13.17 5.27 27.32
N ARG A 255 -14.50 5.30 27.41
CA ARG A 255 -15.39 5.61 26.29
C ARG A 255 -15.23 7.09 25.91
N THR A 256 -15.41 7.40 24.63
CA THR A 256 -15.28 8.77 24.11
C THR A 256 -16.37 9.71 24.64
N ARG A 257 -17.54 9.15 24.99
CA ARG A 257 -18.72 9.87 25.48
C ARG A 257 -19.16 9.34 26.85
N ALA A 258 -19.81 10.20 27.61
CA ALA A 258 -20.46 9.88 28.88
C ALA A 258 -21.90 10.42 28.85
N SER A 259 -22.81 9.76 29.55
CA SER A 259 -24.13 10.32 29.82
C SER A 259 -23.99 11.61 30.65
N LYS A 260 -24.74 12.66 30.30
CA LYS A 260 -24.79 13.90 31.10
C LYS A 260 -25.27 13.65 32.54
N ALA A 261 -26.14 12.64 32.72
CA ALA A 261 -26.70 12.28 34.02
C ALA A 261 -25.80 11.31 34.82
N ASP A 262 -24.85 10.63 34.16
CA ASP A 262 -23.93 9.69 34.81
C ASP A 262 -22.52 9.83 34.22
N PRO A 263 -21.65 10.65 34.82
CA PRO A 263 -20.25 10.78 34.40
C PRO A 263 -19.45 9.47 34.48
N CYS A 264 -19.83 8.54 35.37
CA CYS A 264 -19.15 7.25 35.52
C CYS A 264 -19.45 6.29 34.36
N SER A 265 -20.50 6.53 33.57
CA SER A 265 -20.80 5.75 32.34
C SER A 265 -19.71 5.81 31.28
N ARG A 266 -18.76 6.75 31.40
CA ARG A 266 -17.57 6.83 30.54
C ARG A 266 -16.63 5.63 30.74
N TYR A 267 -16.66 5.00 31.91
CA TYR A 267 -15.74 3.92 32.27
C TYR A 267 -16.41 2.56 32.05
N TYR A 268 -15.62 1.60 31.59
CA TYR A 268 -16.09 0.24 31.36
C TYR A 268 -16.33 -0.51 32.67
N GLN A 269 -17.23 -1.49 32.63
CA GLN A 269 -17.43 -2.48 33.69
C GLN A 269 -16.67 -3.77 33.38
N PRO A 270 -16.29 -4.56 34.39
CA PRO A 270 -15.65 -5.87 34.18
C PRO A 270 -16.47 -6.84 33.31
N GLY A 271 -17.80 -6.70 33.29
CA GLY A 271 -18.69 -7.52 32.47
C GLY A 271 -18.96 -6.99 31.06
N ASP A 272 -18.43 -5.84 30.65
CA ASP A 272 -18.70 -5.28 29.32
C ASP A 272 -18.10 -6.15 28.19
N PHE A 273 -16.98 -6.82 28.47
CA PHE A 273 -16.30 -7.77 27.59
C PHE A 273 -15.30 -8.60 28.41
N HIS A 274 -14.74 -9.66 27.82
CA HIS A 274 -13.97 -10.67 28.55
C HIS A 274 -12.47 -10.39 28.61
N VAL A 275 -11.88 -9.85 27.53
CA VAL A 275 -10.44 -9.56 27.43
C VAL A 275 -10.20 -8.19 26.83
N LEU A 276 -9.25 -7.45 27.40
CA LEU A 276 -8.69 -6.25 26.78
C LEU A 276 -7.39 -6.61 26.05
N ALA A 277 -7.31 -6.26 24.76
CA ALA A 277 -6.11 -6.35 23.94
C ALA A 277 -5.49 -4.94 23.76
N ALA A 278 -4.28 -4.75 24.28
CA ALA A 278 -3.51 -3.53 24.11
C ALA A 278 -2.56 -3.66 22.92
N CYS A 279 -2.79 -2.87 21.86
CA CYS A 279 -1.91 -2.79 20.69
C CYS A 279 -0.69 -1.90 21.01
N LEU A 280 0.51 -2.47 20.87
CA LEU A 280 1.79 -1.84 21.21
C LEU A 280 2.41 -1.02 20.08
N HIS A 281 1.84 -1.04 18.88
CA HIS A 281 2.41 -0.45 17.67
C HIS A 281 2.83 1.02 17.84
N ALA A 282 2.11 1.81 18.64
CA ALA A 282 2.48 3.22 18.88
C ALA A 282 3.87 3.38 19.52
N VAL A 283 4.35 2.37 20.25
CA VAL A 283 5.63 2.34 20.97
C VAL A 283 6.67 1.48 20.25
N THR A 284 6.27 0.31 19.72
CA THR A 284 7.21 -0.67 19.13
C THR A 284 7.32 -0.59 17.62
N GLU A 285 6.38 0.09 16.95
CA GLU A 285 6.26 0.14 15.49
C GLU A 285 6.01 -1.25 14.84
N ASN A 286 5.68 -2.25 15.65
CA ASN A 286 5.21 -3.57 15.23
C ASN A 286 3.75 -3.79 15.65
N TRP A 287 2.99 -4.55 14.87
CA TRP A 287 1.62 -4.97 15.19
C TRP A 287 1.61 -6.07 16.26
N GLU A 288 2.03 -5.72 17.46
CA GLU A 288 2.09 -6.60 18.63
C GLU A 288 1.02 -6.25 19.65
N TYR A 289 0.58 -7.25 20.41
CA TYR A 289 -0.50 -7.11 21.38
C TYR A 289 -0.12 -7.67 22.74
N ARG A 290 -0.79 -7.16 23.77
CA ARG A 290 -0.80 -7.72 25.13
C ARG A 290 -2.24 -7.90 25.58
N PHE A 291 -2.50 -8.95 26.33
CA PHE A 291 -3.86 -9.37 26.68
C PHE A 291 -4.03 -9.42 28.19
N ILE A 292 -5.22 -9.05 28.67
CA ILE A 292 -5.57 -9.20 30.08
C ILE A 292 -7.07 -9.49 30.22
N PRO A 293 -7.47 -10.50 31.04
CA PRO A 293 -8.86 -10.68 31.43
C PRO A 293 -9.40 -9.41 32.08
N THR A 294 -10.58 -8.95 31.66
CA THR A 294 -11.16 -7.69 32.15
C THR A 294 -11.38 -7.71 33.67
N MET A 295 -11.66 -8.89 34.23
CA MET A 295 -11.83 -9.12 35.67
C MET A 295 -10.55 -8.88 36.49
N HIS A 296 -9.37 -8.90 35.87
CA HIS A 296 -8.08 -8.64 36.52
C HIS A 296 -7.67 -7.16 36.44
N LEU A 297 -8.44 -6.32 35.74
CA LEU A 297 -8.14 -4.90 35.64
C LEU A 297 -8.47 -4.16 36.95
N PRO A 298 -7.67 -3.16 37.34
CA PRO A 298 -7.89 -2.41 38.55
C PRO A 298 -9.20 -1.61 38.50
N GLY A 299 -9.93 -1.61 39.62
CA GLY A 299 -11.15 -0.83 39.78
C GLY A 299 -10.90 0.68 39.77
N HIS A 300 -11.89 1.44 39.32
CA HIS A 300 -11.85 2.90 39.28
C HIS A 300 -12.01 3.50 40.69
N LEU A 301 -11.08 4.36 41.09
CA LEU A 301 -11.02 4.94 42.44
C LEU A 301 -12.30 5.68 42.88
N LYS A 302 -13.05 6.27 41.94
CA LYS A 302 -14.23 7.10 42.23
C LYS A 302 -15.56 6.52 41.71
N CYS A 303 -15.52 5.47 40.89
CA CYS A 303 -16.71 4.95 40.22
C CYS A 303 -16.82 3.46 40.55
N ALA A 304 -17.57 3.14 41.59
CA ALA A 304 -17.72 1.77 42.07
C ALA A 304 -18.17 0.82 40.95
N GLY A 305 -17.55 -0.36 40.87
CA GLY A 305 -17.82 -1.35 39.84
C GLY A 305 -17.31 -1.02 38.43
N ARG A 306 -16.60 0.11 38.24
CA ARG A 306 -15.96 0.48 36.97
C ARG A 306 -14.47 0.16 36.98
N ILE A 307 -13.86 0.09 35.80
CA ILE A 307 -12.44 -0.13 35.58
C ILE A 307 -11.71 1.22 35.50
N GLN A 308 -10.47 1.29 36.00
CA GLN A 308 -9.65 2.49 35.92
C GLN A 308 -9.28 2.82 34.47
N SER A 309 -9.32 4.11 34.11
CA SER A 309 -9.08 4.57 32.74
C SER A 309 -7.62 4.72 32.34
N ASN A 310 -6.67 4.72 33.27
CA ASN A 310 -5.25 4.84 32.94
C ASN A 310 -4.55 3.54 33.34
N LEU A 311 -4.48 2.61 32.39
CA LEU A 311 -3.93 1.28 32.62
C LEU A 311 -2.45 1.24 32.24
N ARG A 312 -1.69 0.44 32.98
CA ARG A 312 -0.28 0.14 32.69
C ARG A 312 -0.19 -1.25 32.05
N VAL A 313 0.51 -1.35 30.94
CA VAL A 313 0.76 -2.62 30.26
C VAL A 313 2.09 -3.19 30.77
N ASP A 314 2.04 -3.85 31.93
CA ASP A 314 3.20 -4.40 32.63
C ASP A 314 3.24 -5.94 32.55
N ALA A 315 4.01 -6.58 33.44
CA ALA A 315 4.19 -8.02 33.46
C ALA A 315 2.91 -8.82 33.78
N GLY A 316 1.85 -8.17 34.28
CA GLY A 316 0.55 -8.81 34.52
C GLY A 316 -0.24 -9.08 33.24
N TRP A 317 0.22 -8.61 32.08
CA TRP A 317 -0.41 -8.84 30.80
C TRP A 317 0.21 -10.01 30.05
N TYR A 318 -0.63 -10.87 29.48
CA TYR A 318 -0.23 -12.00 28.68
C TYR A 318 0.30 -11.58 27.32
N LYS A 319 1.34 -12.27 26.84
CA LYS A 319 1.84 -12.13 25.47
C LYS A 319 1.03 -12.99 24.50
N ASP A 320 0.73 -14.21 24.90
CA ASP A 320 -0.10 -15.14 24.13
C ASP A 320 -1.58 -14.95 24.53
N PRO A 321 -2.49 -14.67 23.59
CA PRO A 321 -3.92 -14.57 23.87
C PRO A 321 -4.51 -15.86 24.42
N ALA A 322 -3.98 -17.04 24.06
CA ALA A 322 -4.48 -18.32 24.55
C ALA A 322 -4.35 -18.45 26.08
N ASP A 323 -3.32 -17.87 26.68
CA ASP A 323 -3.12 -17.83 28.12
C ASP A 323 -4.19 -16.96 28.79
N ALA A 324 -4.48 -15.78 28.21
CA ALA A 324 -5.53 -14.90 28.71
C ALA A 324 -6.93 -15.55 28.60
N PHE A 325 -7.19 -16.30 27.52
CA PHE A 325 -8.47 -17.01 27.34
C PHE A 325 -8.62 -18.18 28.32
N THR A 326 -7.53 -18.90 28.58
CA THR A 326 -7.53 -20.01 29.54
C THR A 326 -7.72 -19.52 30.97
N ALA A 327 -7.25 -18.31 31.28
CA ALA A 327 -7.48 -17.68 32.59
C ALA A 327 -8.95 -17.30 32.86
N LEU A 328 -9.84 -17.37 31.86
CA LEU A 328 -11.28 -17.12 31.99
C LEU A 328 -12.11 -18.37 32.31
N THR A 329 -11.53 -19.56 32.17
CA THR A 329 -12.21 -20.87 32.37
C THR A 329 -11.86 -21.47 33.72
#